data_AF-A0A9Q9CHT7-F1
#
_entry.id   AF-A0A9Q9CHT7-F1
#
_cell.length_a   1.000
_cell.length_b   1.000
_cell.length_c   1.000
_cell.angle_alpha   90.00
_cell.angle_beta   90.00
_cell.angle_gamma   90.00
#
_symmetry.space_group_name_H-M   'P 1'
#
loop_
_entity.id
_entity.type
_entity.pdbx_description
1 polymer ?
#
loop_
_entity_poly.entity_id
_entity_poly.type
_entity_poly.pdbx_seq_one_letter_code
_entity_poly.pdbx_strand_id
1 'polypeptide(L)'
;MYSNQWLNLCRFYFAEYKKKGSDIIHPESDVYFIVDAPTDVELEVGHAAATIFDAGSKKSLGELAKTNTRFSVLNVCSVPLQETTNLDGKYKVLFDLLTPMVKEGYAQFGEHENEDVNKFEKAVLYDFKNRLMKAGCFNKPCKVVVYGEFAKTYFEKIDDVNMECEVLYVTSDSCDLKELNIE
;
A
#
# COMPACT_ATOMS: atom_id res chain seq x y z
N MET A 1 20.23 -22.38 1.95
CA MET A 1 19.36 -23.32 2.68
C MET A 1 18.40 -22.53 3.58
N TYR A 2 17.53 -21.69 2.98
CA TYR A 2 16.57 -20.83 3.71
C TYR A 2 15.14 -20.87 3.15
N SER A 3 14.87 -21.64 2.08
CA SER A 3 13.62 -21.53 1.31
C SER A 3 12.33 -21.77 2.13
N ASN A 4 12.36 -22.69 3.09
CA ASN A 4 11.21 -22.95 3.98
C ASN A 4 11.05 -21.90 5.09
N GLN A 5 12.12 -21.20 5.49
CA GLN A 5 12.02 -20.10 6.46
C GLN A 5 11.38 -18.87 5.82
N TRP A 6 11.67 -18.59 4.55
CA TRP A 6 11.13 -17.44 3.81
C TRP A 6 9.66 -17.58 3.39
N LEU A 7 9.23 -18.78 2.98
CA LEU A 7 7.82 -19.08 2.71
C LEU A 7 6.96 -18.94 3.97
N ASN A 8 7.50 -19.37 5.12
CA ASN A 8 6.91 -19.11 6.42
C ASN A 8 6.95 -17.61 6.75
N LEU A 9 8.04 -16.90 6.42
CA LEU A 9 8.16 -15.47 6.64
C LEU A 9 7.10 -14.65 5.90
N CYS A 10 6.74 -15.00 4.65
CA CYS A 10 5.66 -14.33 3.92
C CYS A 10 4.29 -14.53 4.59
N ARG A 11 4.02 -15.75 5.10
CA ARG A 11 2.81 -16.05 5.87
C ARG A 11 2.81 -15.32 7.22
N PHE A 12 3.98 -15.19 7.87
CA PHE A 12 4.14 -14.52 9.15
C PHE A 12 4.22 -12.99 9.04
N TYR A 13 4.64 -12.44 7.90
CA TYR A 13 4.74 -10.99 7.67
C TYR A 13 3.40 -10.31 7.87
N PHE A 14 2.35 -10.88 7.25
CA PHE A 14 1.00 -10.41 7.44
C PHE A 14 0.38 -10.90 8.75
N ALA A 15 0.81 -12.02 9.35
CA ALA A 15 0.14 -12.58 10.52
C ALA A 15 0.66 -12.04 11.87
N GLU A 16 1.96 -11.77 11.99
CA GLU A 16 2.66 -11.50 13.27
C GLU A 16 2.97 -10.03 13.50
N TYR A 17 2.79 -9.17 12.48
CA TYR A 17 2.95 -7.73 12.69
C TYR A 17 1.82 -7.22 13.59
N LYS A 18 2.18 -6.84 14.82
CA LYS A 18 1.22 -6.51 15.89
C LYS A 18 0.35 -5.29 15.58
N LYS A 19 0.80 -4.42 14.67
CA LYS A 19 0.08 -3.23 14.19
C LYS A 19 0.10 -3.19 12.67
N LYS A 20 -1.07 -3.18 12.04
CA LYS A 20 -1.20 -3.07 10.58
C LYS A 20 -1.76 -1.70 10.22
N GLY A 21 -1.27 -1.13 9.13
CA GLY A 21 -1.97 -0.05 8.44
C GLY A 21 -3.34 -0.55 8.05
N SER A 22 -4.38 0.15 8.48
CA SER A 22 -5.75 -0.19 8.11
C SER A 22 -6.12 0.59 6.85
N ASP A 23 -6.61 -0.12 5.85
CA ASP A 23 -7.31 0.51 4.74
C ASP A 23 -8.58 1.18 5.27
N ILE A 24 -8.91 2.35 4.73
CA ILE A 24 -10.16 3.05 5.04
C ILE A 24 -11.05 2.90 3.81
N ILE A 25 -12.03 2.01 3.91
CA ILE A 25 -12.93 1.67 2.81
C ILE A 25 -14.33 2.14 3.13
N HIS A 26 -14.91 2.94 2.23
CA HIS A 26 -16.33 3.27 2.24
C HIS A 26 -17.01 2.70 0.99
N PRO A 27 -18.10 1.93 1.12
CA PRO A 27 -18.82 1.36 -0.02
C PRO A 27 -19.28 2.41 -1.05
N GLU A 28 -19.61 3.60 -0.56
CA GLU A 28 -20.13 4.72 -1.35
C GLU A 28 -19.01 5.48 -2.11
N SER A 29 -17.73 5.20 -1.85
CA SER A 29 -16.64 5.98 -2.44
C SER A 29 -16.61 5.92 -3.96
N ASP A 30 -16.57 7.08 -4.61
CA ASP A 30 -16.36 7.20 -6.05
C ASP A 30 -14.87 7.38 -6.40
N VAL A 31 -14.04 7.71 -5.41
CA VAL A 31 -12.59 7.84 -5.54
C VAL A 31 -11.83 6.85 -4.65
N TYR A 32 -10.81 6.21 -5.20
CA TYR A 32 -9.93 5.28 -4.48
C TYR A 32 -8.49 5.75 -4.55
N PHE A 33 -7.91 6.10 -3.41
CA PHE A 33 -6.50 6.38 -3.28
C PHE A 33 -5.74 5.09 -3.03
N ILE A 34 -4.79 4.79 -3.91
CA ILE A 34 -3.81 3.73 -3.74
C ILE A 34 -2.50 4.39 -3.35
N VAL A 35 -1.99 4.04 -2.19
CA VAL A 35 -0.80 4.67 -1.62
C VAL A 35 0.25 3.59 -1.30
N ASP A 36 1.48 4.02 -1.09
CA ASP A 36 2.60 3.15 -0.71
C ASP A 36 2.33 2.38 0.61
N ALA A 37 3.29 1.54 1.01
CA ALA A 37 3.26 0.90 2.31
C ALA A 37 3.36 1.95 3.45
N PRO A 38 2.67 1.73 4.59
CA PRO A 38 2.59 2.73 5.64
C PRO A 38 3.94 2.98 6.32
N THR A 39 4.20 4.24 6.70
CA THR A 39 5.36 4.59 7.55
C THR A 39 5.22 4.10 9.01
N ASP A 40 6.31 4.07 9.79
CA ASP A 40 6.23 3.74 11.22
C ASP A 40 5.39 4.77 11.99
N VAL A 41 5.48 6.04 11.60
CA VAL A 41 4.63 7.12 12.11
C VAL A 41 3.15 6.83 11.82
N GLU A 42 2.83 6.34 10.62
CA GLU A 42 1.47 5.98 10.21
C GLU A 42 0.86 4.82 10.99
N LEU A 43 1.69 3.87 11.42
CA LEU A 43 1.24 2.79 12.29
C LEU A 43 0.87 3.28 13.70
N GLU A 44 1.49 4.36 14.18
CA GLU A 44 1.15 4.93 15.49
C GLU A 44 -0.21 5.63 15.47
N VAL A 45 -0.54 6.29 14.34
CA VAL A 45 -1.83 6.97 14.15
C VAL A 45 -2.91 6.08 13.50
N GLY A 46 -2.55 4.88 13.03
CA GLY A 46 -3.46 3.81 12.61
C GLY A 46 -4.13 4.02 11.24
N HIS A 47 -3.54 4.80 10.34
CA HIS A 47 -4.08 5.03 9.00
C HIS A 47 -2.98 5.43 8.01
N ALA A 48 -3.23 5.22 6.72
CA ALA A 48 -2.30 5.57 5.66
C ALA A 48 -2.06 7.09 5.60
N ALA A 49 -0.81 7.51 5.66
CA ALA A 49 -0.42 8.89 5.42
C ALA A 49 0.42 8.95 4.15
N ALA A 50 -0.22 8.75 2.99
CA ALA A 50 0.22 9.59 1.89
C ALA A 50 0.18 11.04 2.41
N THR A 51 1.31 11.74 2.31
CA THR A 51 1.46 13.18 2.59
C THR A 51 0.69 14.02 1.57
N ILE A 52 -0.51 13.57 1.18
CA ILE A 52 -1.54 14.34 0.52
C ILE A 52 -2.24 15.12 1.62
N PHE A 53 -1.82 16.37 1.79
CA PHE A 53 -2.44 17.30 2.71
C PHE A 53 -3.45 18.15 1.94
N ASP A 54 -4.63 18.33 2.52
CA ASP A 54 -5.47 19.46 2.11
C ASP A 54 -4.72 20.75 2.48
N ALA A 55 -4.41 21.55 1.45
CA ALA A 55 -3.72 22.82 1.58
C ALA A 55 -4.60 23.82 2.34
N GLY A 56 -4.47 23.79 3.67
CA GLY A 56 -5.23 24.62 4.60
C GLY A 56 -5.47 23.97 5.95
N SER A 57 -5.65 22.64 5.99
CA SER A 57 -6.01 21.92 7.23
C SER A 57 -4.90 21.07 7.85
N LYS A 58 -3.80 20.81 7.13
CA LYS A 58 -2.66 19.96 7.57
C LYS A 58 -3.07 18.54 8.00
N LYS A 59 -4.25 18.08 7.61
CA LYS A 59 -4.72 16.71 7.88
C LYS A 59 -4.15 15.75 6.85
N SER A 60 -3.81 14.54 7.29
CA SER A 60 -3.39 13.47 6.37
C SER A 60 -4.58 12.97 5.54
N LEU A 61 -4.30 12.30 4.42
CA LEU A 61 -5.33 11.67 3.60
C LEU A 61 -6.20 10.69 4.40
N GLY A 62 -5.60 9.87 5.26
CA GLY A 62 -6.36 8.93 6.09
C GLY A 62 -7.16 9.61 7.21
N GLU A 63 -6.74 10.76 7.74
CA GLU A 63 -7.57 11.56 8.65
C GLU A 63 -8.80 12.11 7.94
N LEU A 64 -8.62 12.60 6.71
CA LEU A 64 -9.72 13.11 5.90
C LEU A 64 -10.70 11.99 5.54
N ALA A 65 -10.19 10.81 5.14
CA ALA A 65 -10.99 9.63 4.81
C ALA A 65 -11.85 9.14 5.97
N LYS A 66 -11.45 9.33 7.24
CA LYS A 66 -12.30 8.95 8.39
C LYS A 66 -13.60 9.74 8.46
N THR A 67 -13.62 10.94 7.91
CA THR A 67 -14.77 11.86 7.97
C THR A 67 -15.43 12.11 6.62
N ASN A 68 -14.75 11.79 5.51
CA ASN A 68 -15.25 11.96 4.16
C ASN A 68 -15.42 10.59 3.49
N THR A 69 -16.67 10.19 3.25
CA THR A 69 -17.01 8.89 2.65
C THR A 69 -16.87 8.85 1.12
N ARG A 70 -16.64 10.02 0.49
CA ARG A 70 -16.46 10.15 -0.96
C ARG A 70 -15.27 9.37 -1.46
N PHE A 71 -14.22 9.23 -0.65
CA PHE A 71 -13.03 8.51 -1.05
C PHE A 71 -12.56 7.47 -0.05
N SER A 72 -12.02 6.38 -0.60
CA SER A 72 -11.39 5.30 0.15
C SER A 72 -9.87 5.39 0.00
N VAL A 73 -9.13 4.86 0.97
CA VAL A 73 -7.67 4.84 0.98
C VAL A 73 -7.20 3.41 1.22
N LEU A 74 -6.36 2.91 0.31
CA LEU A 74 -5.77 1.58 0.38
C LEU A 74 -4.26 1.68 0.28
N ASN A 75 -3.57 0.96 1.15
CA ASN A 75 -2.13 0.79 1.03
C ASN A 75 -1.84 -0.38 0.10
N VAL A 76 -0.78 -0.29 -0.71
CA VAL A 76 -0.26 -1.47 -1.43
C VAL A 76 0.15 -2.56 -0.46
N CYS A 77 0.71 -2.22 0.69
CA CYS A 77 1.02 -3.19 1.75
C CYS A 77 0.36 -2.77 3.06
N SER A 78 -0.31 -3.70 3.76
CA SER A 78 -0.91 -3.40 5.07
C SER A 78 0.10 -3.26 6.22
N VAL A 79 1.38 -3.50 5.94
CA VAL A 79 2.46 -3.51 6.93
C VAL A 79 3.63 -2.69 6.40
N PRO A 80 4.42 -2.07 7.29
CA PRO A 80 5.58 -1.30 6.93
C PRO A 80 6.52 -2.03 5.99
N LEU A 81 7.00 -1.30 5.01
CA LEU A 81 8.20 -1.64 4.26
C LEU A 81 9.36 -0.69 4.66
N GLN A 82 9.44 -0.28 5.93
CA GLN A 82 10.67 0.26 6.54
C GLN A 82 10.97 -0.39 7.91
N GLU A 83 11.99 0.10 8.62
CA GLU A 83 12.55 -0.46 9.87
C GLU A 83 11.49 -1.05 10.82
N THR A 84 11.71 -2.28 11.25
CA THR A 84 10.71 -3.02 12.02
C THR A 84 10.94 -2.90 13.53
N THR A 85 10.32 -1.92 14.17
CA THR A 85 10.44 -1.72 15.63
C THR A 85 9.57 -2.68 16.47
N ASN A 86 8.56 -3.30 15.86
CA ASN A 86 7.48 -4.03 16.56
C ASN A 86 7.41 -5.54 16.27
N LEU A 87 8.49 -6.14 15.74
CA LEU A 87 8.58 -7.57 15.45
C LEU A 87 9.28 -8.36 16.56
N ASP A 88 8.97 -9.66 16.65
CA ASP A 88 9.78 -10.61 17.41
C ASP A 88 11.22 -10.64 16.83
N GLY A 89 12.22 -10.62 17.71
CA GLY A 89 13.64 -10.52 17.35
C GLY A 89 14.12 -11.61 16.39
N LYS A 90 13.52 -12.80 16.43
CA LYS A 90 13.86 -13.90 15.49
C LYS A 90 13.47 -13.61 14.03
N TYR A 91 12.49 -12.73 13.81
CA TYR A 91 12.04 -12.35 12.48
C TYR A 91 12.61 -11.00 12.05
N LYS A 92 12.89 -10.10 13.01
CA LYS A 92 13.45 -8.77 12.77
C LYS A 92 14.62 -8.77 11.79
N VAL A 93 15.62 -9.64 12.00
CA VAL A 93 16.83 -9.72 11.15
C VAL A 93 16.49 -10.04 9.69
N LEU A 94 15.53 -10.95 9.45
CA LEU A 94 15.12 -11.33 8.10
C LEU A 94 14.36 -10.19 7.41
N PHE A 95 13.56 -9.45 8.17
CA PHE A 95 12.81 -8.29 7.65
C PHE A 95 13.68 -7.08 7.38
N ASP A 96 14.60 -6.76 8.28
CA ASP A 96 15.52 -5.63 8.10
C ASP A 96 16.41 -5.83 6.86
N LEU A 97 16.57 -7.07 6.36
CA LEU A 97 17.24 -7.38 5.10
C LEU A 97 16.31 -7.29 3.86
N LEU A 98 15.12 -7.90 3.91
CA LEU A 98 14.22 -7.96 2.75
C LEU A 98 13.55 -6.62 2.45
N THR A 99 13.17 -5.89 3.49
CA THR A 99 12.34 -4.70 3.37
C THR A 99 13.01 -3.60 2.53
N PRO A 100 14.31 -3.26 2.75
CA PRO A 100 15.02 -2.33 1.89
C PRO A 100 15.14 -2.84 0.45
N MET A 101 15.40 -4.13 0.24
CA MET A 101 15.53 -4.71 -1.10
C MET A 101 14.25 -4.56 -1.93
N VAL A 102 13.09 -4.75 -1.30
CA VAL A 102 11.78 -4.57 -1.94
C VAL A 102 11.46 -3.10 -2.17
N LYS A 103 11.74 -2.23 -1.18
CA LYS A 103 11.42 -0.80 -1.28
C LYS A 103 12.33 -0.05 -2.24
N GLU A 104 13.59 -0.42 -2.36
CA GLU A 104 14.55 0.21 -3.27
C GLU A 104 14.55 -0.46 -4.66
N GLY A 105 14.35 -1.78 -4.70
CA GLY A 105 14.34 -2.56 -5.94
C GLY A 105 12.96 -2.74 -6.55
N TYR A 106 11.95 -1.97 -6.14
CA TYR A 106 10.58 -2.08 -6.64
C TYR A 106 10.48 -2.04 -8.17
N ALA A 107 11.33 -1.24 -8.83
CA ALA A 107 11.39 -1.15 -10.29
C ALA A 107 11.79 -2.48 -10.97
N GLN A 108 12.42 -3.41 -10.23
CA GLN A 108 12.80 -4.75 -10.66
C GLN A 108 11.79 -5.82 -10.19
N PHE A 109 10.54 -5.43 -9.94
CA PHE A 109 9.49 -6.33 -9.44
C PHE A 109 9.51 -7.70 -10.15
N GLY A 110 9.71 -8.77 -9.38
CA GLY A 110 9.72 -10.15 -9.85
C GLY A 110 10.95 -10.58 -10.65
N GLU A 111 11.94 -9.69 -10.80
CA GLU A 111 13.18 -9.89 -11.59
C GLU A 111 14.46 -9.82 -10.74
N HIS A 112 14.34 -9.81 -9.41
CA HIS A 112 15.50 -9.85 -8.52
C HIS A 112 16.29 -11.16 -8.68
N GLU A 113 17.61 -11.11 -8.55
CA GLU A 113 18.43 -12.34 -8.47
C GLU A 113 18.03 -13.20 -7.26
N ASN A 114 17.53 -12.56 -6.20
CA ASN A 114 17.05 -13.22 -5.01
C ASN A 114 15.59 -13.69 -5.19
N GLU A 115 15.41 -15.00 -5.40
CA GLU A 115 14.08 -15.61 -5.53
C GLU A 115 13.13 -15.34 -4.36
N ASP A 116 13.67 -15.15 -3.15
CA ASP A 116 12.84 -14.93 -1.96
C ASP A 116 12.27 -13.51 -1.93
N VAL A 117 12.98 -12.53 -2.49
CA VAL A 117 12.45 -11.18 -2.75
C VAL A 117 11.31 -11.27 -3.76
N ASN A 118 11.52 -11.95 -4.88
CA ASN A 118 10.47 -12.13 -5.90
C ASN A 118 9.21 -12.83 -5.34
N LYS A 119 9.37 -13.82 -4.45
CA LYS A 119 8.24 -14.50 -3.79
C LYS A 119 7.50 -13.55 -2.84
N PHE A 120 8.23 -12.73 -2.10
CA PHE A 120 7.65 -11.74 -1.20
C PHE A 120 6.86 -10.67 -1.96
N GLU A 121 7.42 -10.10 -3.01
CA GLU A 121 6.75 -9.11 -3.86
C GLU A 121 5.44 -9.66 -4.46
N LYS A 122 5.48 -10.91 -4.95
CA LYS A 122 4.27 -11.60 -5.43
C LYS A 122 3.23 -11.81 -4.33
N ALA A 123 3.64 -12.07 -3.10
CA ALA A 123 2.73 -12.19 -1.97
C ALA A 123 2.09 -10.85 -1.61
N VAL A 124 2.85 -9.76 -1.62
CA VAL A 124 2.34 -8.39 -1.43
C VAL A 124 1.34 -8.04 -2.53
N LEU A 125 1.67 -8.29 -3.79
CA LEU A 125 0.77 -8.05 -4.93
C LEU A 125 -0.53 -8.86 -4.80
N TYR A 126 -0.45 -10.12 -4.41
CA TYR A 126 -1.62 -10.98 -4.22
C TYR A 126 -2.53 -10.47 -3.08
N ASP A 127 -1.97 -10.09 -1.94
CA ASP A 127 -2.74 -9.51 -0.83
C ASP A 127 -3.40 -8.18 -1.25
N PHE A 128 -2.63 -7.29 -1.87
CA PHE A 128 -3.11 -6.02 -2.38
C PHE A 128 -4.28 -6.17 -3.35
N LYS A 129 -4.13 -7.01 -4.37
CA LYS A 129 -5.18 -7.30 -5.35
C LYS A 129 -6.45 -7.78 -4.65
N ASN A 130 -6.34 -8.70 -3.69
CA ASN A 130 -7.52 -9.19 -2.96
C ASN A 130 -8.22 -8.11 -2.13
N ARG A 131 -7.48 -7.23 -1.46
CA ARG A 131 -8.06 -6.11 -0.71
C ARG A 131 -8.72 -5.10 -1.63
N LEU A 132 -8.08 -4.77 -2.73
CA LEU A 132 -8.61 -3.85 -3.74
C LEU A 132 -9.90 -4.39 -4.37
N MET A 133 -9.95 -5.68 -4.72
CA MET A 133 -11.18 -6.33 -5.23
C MET A 133 -12.32 -6.27 -4.21
N LYS A 134 -12.04 -6.48 -2.92
CA LYS A 134 -13.05 -6.39 -1.84
C LYS A 134 -13.55 -4.97 -1.60
N ALA A 135 -12.72 -3.96 -1.84
CA ALA A 135 -13.11 -2.55 -1.74
C ALA A 135 -14.10 -2.12 -2.85
N GLY A 136 -14.23 -2.93 -3.91
CA GLY A 136 -15.27 -2.78 -4.92
C GLY A 136 -15.01 -1.73 -5.98
N CYS A 137 -13.78 -1.20 -6.09
CA CYS A 137 -13.42 -0.18 -7.08
C CYS A 137 -13.65 -0.63 -8.52
N PHE A 138 -13.63 -1.92 -8.81
CA PHE A 138 -13.78 -2.47 -10.15
C PHE A 138 -15.21 -2.74 -10.59
N ASN A 139 -16.19 -2.62 -9.68
CA ASN A 139 -17.59 -2.98 -9.95
C ASN A 139 -18.45 -1.77 -10.34
N LYS A 140 -17.86 -0.58 -10.47
CA LYS A 140 -18.55 0.67 -10.80
C LYS A 140 -17.58 1.66 -11.47
N PRO A 141 -18.09 2.62 -12.27
CA PRO A 141 -17.28 3.75 -12.70
C PRO A 141 -16.69 4.48 -11.48
N CYS A 142 -15.37 4.66 -11.48
CA CYS A 142 -14.65 5.24 -10.36
C CYS A 142 -13.44 6.04 -10.82
N LYS A 143 -12.86 6.85 -9.92
CA LYS A 143 -11.53 7.44 -10.11
C LYS A 143 -10.54 6.73 -9.19
N VAL A 144 -9.41 6.29 -9.72
CA VAL A 144 -8.30 5.75 -8.93
C VAL A 144 -7.15 6.73 -8.97
N VAL A 145 -6.68 7.16 -7.81
CA VAL A 145 -5.49 8.00 -7.67
C VAL A 145 -4.38 7.13 -7.09
N VAL A 146 -3.34 6.87 -7.87
CA VAL A 146 -2.19 6.09 -7.44
C VAL A 146 -1.06 7.04 -7.07
N TYR A 147 -0.68 7.06 -5.80
CA TYR A 147 0.27 7.99 -5.23
C TYR A 147 1.56 7.28 -4.81
N GLY A 148 2.68 7.68 -5.42
CA GLY A 148 4.01 7.09 -5.18
C GLY A 148 4.43 6.09 -6.26
N GLU A 149 5.74 6.03 -6.51
CA GLU A 149 6.33 5.14 -7.54
C GLU A 149 6.23 3.65 -7.14
N PHE A 150 6.30 3.34 -5.84
CA PHE A 150 6.11 1.99 -5.34
C PHE A 150 4.66 1.53 -5.57
N ALA A 151 3.69 2.37 -5.21
CA ALA A 151 2.27 2.11 -5.42
C ALA A 151 1.93 1.93 -6.90
N LYS A 152 2.46 2.82 -7.75
CA LYS A 152 2.35 2.74 -9.20
C LYS A 152 2.83 1.39 -9.70
N THR A 153 4.03 0.98 -9.30
CA THR A 153 4.63 -0.27 -9.78
C THR A 153 3.77 -1.48 -9.43
N TYR A 154 3.25 -1.57 -8.22
CA TYR A 154 2.38 -2.68 -7.82
C TYR A 154 1.01 -2.61 -8.49
N PHE A 155 0.45 -1.41 -8.65
CA PHE A 155 -0.84 -1.22 -9.30
C PHE A 155 -0.81 -1.61 -10.77
N GLU A 156 0.25 -1.24 -11.51
CA GLU A 156 0.45 -1.61 -12.91
C GLU A 156 0.61 -3.13 -13.12
N LYS A 157 0.98 -3.88 -12.08
CA LYS A 157 1.09 -5.36 -12.11
C LYS A 157 -0.21 -6.08 -11.77
N ILE A 158 -1.30 -5.35 -11.51
CA ILE A 158 -2.62 -5.95 -11.35
C ILE A 158 -3.15 -6.34 -12.73
N ASP A 159 -2.77 -7.53 -13.17
CA ASP A 159 -3.31 -8.14 -14.38
C ASP A 159 -4.76 -8.62 -14.15
N ASP A 160 -5.54 -8.75 -15.22
CA ASP A 160 -6.89 -9.37 -15.26
C ASP A 160 -8.00 -8.65 -14.50
N VAL A 161 -7.90 -7.34 -14.29
CA VAL A 161 -9.01 -6.57 -13.73
C VAL A 161 -9.51 -5.56 -14.76
N ASN A 162 -10.73 -5.79 -15.25
CA ASN A 162 -11.39 -4.85 -16.16
C ASN A 162 -11.83 -3.63 -15.35
N MET A 163 -10.97 -2.62 -15.27
CA MET A 163 -11.26 -1.39 -14.53
C MET A 163 -12.03 -0.43 -15.44
N GLU A 164 -13.28 -0.15 -15.12
CA GLU A 164 -14.04 0.96 -15.72
C GLU A 164 -13.68 2.32 -15.06
N CYS A 165 -12.47 2.44 -14.53
CA CYS A 165 -12.06 3.60 -13.74
C CYS A 165 -11.10 4.51 -14.50
N GLU A 166 -11.23 5.81 -14.26
CA GLU A 166 -10.21 6.79 -14.62
C GLU A 166 -9.03 6.62 -13.66
N VAL A 167 -7.84 6.33 -14.17
CA VAL A 167 -6.63 6.18 -13.35
C VAL A 167 -5.74 7.40 -13.50
N LEU A 168 -5.36 8.00 -12.37
CA LEU A 168 -4.44 9.13 -12.29
C LEU A 168 -3.21 8.74 -11.45
N TYR A 169 -2.03 8.84 -12.05
CA TYR A 169 -0.76 8.60 -11.37
C TYR A 169 -0.17 9.92 -10.85
N VAL A 170 0.17 9.95 -9.57
CA VAL A 170 0.73 11.11 -8.87
C VAL A 170 2.07 10.71 -8.27
N THR A 171 3.14 11.34 -8.74
CA THR A 171 4.53 11.02 -8.37
C THR A 171 5.23 12.15 -7.59
N SER A 172 4.53 13.27 -7.36
CA SER A 172 5.03 14.41 -6.58
C SER A 172 4.97 14.11 -5.07
N ASP A 173 5.97 14.58 -4.31
CA ASP A 173 6.06 14.45 -2.84
C ASP A 173 4.91 15.14 -2.08
N SER A 174 4.19 16.03 -2.78
CA SER A 174 2.94 16.64 -2.34
C SER A 174 1.96 16.77 -3.50
N CYS A 175 0.68 16.53 -3.23
CA CYS A 175 -0.42 16.79 -4.15
C CYS A 175 -1.63 17.27 -3.35
N ASP A 176 -2.31 18.32 -3.82
CA ASP A 176 -3.53 18.84 -3.18
C ASP A 176 -4.77 18.12 -3.76
N LEU A 177 -5.71 17.75 -2.91
CA LEU A 177 -7.01 17.18 -3.32
C LEU A 177 -7.76 18.10 -4.29
N LYS A 178 -7.59 19.42 -4.17
CA LYS A 178 -8.17 20.40 -5.10
C LYS A 178 -7.59 20.27 -6.51
N GLU A 179 -6.30 20.02 -6.64
CA GLU A 179 -5.64 19.79 -7.94
C GLU A 179 -6.14 18.50 -8.59
N LEU A 180 -6.64 17.56 -7.78
CA LEU A 180 -7.24 16.31 -8.23
C LEU A 180 -8.74 16.40 -8.54
N ASN A 181 -9.36 17.58 -8.36
CA ASN A 181 -10.80 17.82 -8.42
C ASN A 181 -11.61 16.95 -7.43
N ILE A 182 -11.07 16.73 -6.24
CA ILE A 182 -11.69 15.93 -5.17
C ILE A 182 -12.06 16.91 -4.04
N GLU A 183 -13.32 17.35 -4.04
CA GLU A 183 -13.92 18.22 -3.01
C GLU A 183 -14.60 17.42 -1.89
#